data_AF-A0A916QHL8-F1
#
_entry.id   AF-A0A916QHL8-F1
#
_cell.length_a   1.000
_cell.length_b   1.000
_cell.length_c   1.000
_cell.angle_alpha   90.00
_cell.angle_beta   90.00
_cell.angle_gamma   90.00
#
_symmetry.space_group_name_H-M   'P 1'
#
loop_
_entity.id
_entity.type
_entity.pdbx_description
1 polymer ?
#
loop_
_entity_poly.entity_id
_entity_poly.type
_entity_poly.pdbx_seq_one_letter_code
_entity_poly.pdbx_strand_id
1 'polypeptide(L)'
;MVLWLQVLINIIFSYLASVGFALTINVPRRALNLAGINGVIGWMIYWLTFHAGLGRAIPNTLGALAIGICSLAFSRMKKCPVTVFNIPALVPLVPGVPAYQAMRAMMGGNTNLAMEYLVKTAIITGAIGVGFLLSTMLTEFYFRIWRFYRNKKNKYNTH
;
A
#
# COMPACT_ATOMS: atom_id res chain seq x y z
N MET A 1 -1.58 -8.35 26.04
CA MET A 1 -1.40 -9.27 24.89
C MET A 1 0.07 -9.32 24.53
N VAL A 2 0.65 -10.49 24.29
CA VAL A 2 2.09 -10.65 24.01
C VAL A 2 2.42 -10.06 22.63
N LEU A 3 3.51 -9.27 22.54
CA LEU A 3 3.89 -8.55 21.31
C LEU A 3 4.10 -9.50 20.11
N TRP A 4 4.70 -10.67 20.34
CA TRP A 4 4.88 -11.71 19.31
C TRP A 4 3.56 -12.19 18.70
N LEU A 5 2.51 -12.32 19.50
CA LEU A 5 1.19 -12.73 19.04
C LEU A 5 0.56 -11.66 18.13
N GLN A 6 0.73 -10.38 18.46
CA GLN A 6 0.25 -9.28 17.62
C GLN A 6 0.92 -9.29 16.26
N VAL A 7 2.25 -9.48 16.19
CA VAL A 7 2.98 -9.52 14.92
C VAL A 7 2.45 -10.67 14.04
N LEU A 8 2.29 -11.87 14.60
CA LEU A 8 1.76 -13.02 13.87
C LEU A 8 0.35 -12.77 13.33
N ILE A 9 -0.54 -12.23 14.15
CA ILE A 9 -1.91 -11.88 13.74
C ILE A 9 -1.89 -10.86 12.60
N ASN A 10 -1.11 -9.78 12.74
CA ASN A 10 -1.02 -8.74 11.71
C ASN A 10 -0.51 -9.31 10.38
N ILE A 11 0.50 -10.18 10.40
CA ILE A 11 1.02 -10.84 9.20
C ILE A 11 -0.04 -11.72 8.54
N ILE A 12 -0.70 -12.60 9.31
CA ILE A 12 -1.67 -13.56 8.77
C ILE A 12 -2.90 -12.82 8.20
N PHE A 13 -3.47 -11.88 8.95
CA PHE A 13 -4.68 -11.16 8.52
C PHE A 13 -4.40 -10.21 7.36
N SER A 14 -3.27 -9.50 7.35
CA SER A 14 -2.92 -8.62 6.20
C SER A 14 -2.64 -9.44 4.94
N TYR A 15 -2.00 -10.60 5.06
CA TYR A 15 -1.81 -11.54 3.96
C TYR A 15 -3.14 -12.05 3.42
N LEU A 16 -4.01 -12.57 4.29
CA LEU A 16 -5.32 -13.10 3.91
C LEU A 16 -6.22 -12.03 3.30
N ALA A 17 -6.24 -10.81 3.84
CA ALA A 17 -7.01 -9.70 3.28
C ALA A 17 -6.54 -9.36 1.87
N SER A 18 -5.23 -9.24 1.67
CA SER A 18 -4.64 -8.90 0.37
C SER A 18 -4.82 -10.01 -0.65
N VAL A 19 -4.61 -11.28 -0.27
CA VAL A 19 -4.82 -12.44 -1.14
C VAL A 19 -6.30 -12.64 -1.45
N GLY A 20 -7.17 -12.51 -0.45
CA GLY A 20 -8.62 -12.61 -0.63
C GLY A 20 -9.11 -11.58 -1.64
N PHE A 21 -8.65 -10.33 -1.54
CA PHE A 21 -8.97 -9.31 -2.53
C PHE A 21 -8.31 -9.60 -3.89
N ALA A 22 -7.08 -10.10 -3.93
CA ALA A 22 -6.44 -10.48 -5.20
C ALA A 22 -7.23 -11.58 -5.93
N LEU A 23 -7.88 -12.49 -5.19
CA LEU A 23 -8.78 -13.49 -5.76
C LEU A 23 -10.05 -12.88 -6.33
N THR A 24 -10.66 -11.89 -5.67
CA THR A 24 -11.90 -11.25 -6.17
C THR A 24 -11.68 -10.49 -7.48
N ILE A 25 -10.51 -9.88 -7.65
CA ILE A 25 -10.14 -9.19 -8.90
C ILE A 25 -9.44 -10.11 -9.92
N ASN A 26 -9.50 -11.44 -9.75
CA ASN A 26 -8.95 -12.45 -10.67
C ASN A 26 -7.46 -12.29 -11.00
N VAL A 27 -6.61 -12.01 -9.99
CA VAL A 27 -5.16 -11.98 -10.15
C VAL A 27 -4.62 -13.36 -10.58
N PRO A 28 -3.69 -13.45 -11.55
CA PRO A 28 -3.13 -14.73 -11.98
C PRO A 28 -2.41 -15.43 -10.82
N ARG A 29 -2.62 -16.74 -10.68
CA ARG A 29 -2.08 -17.57 -9.58
C ARG A 29 -0.58 -17.37 -9.32
N ARG A 30 0.22 -17.18 -10.37
CA ARG A 30 1.67 -16.94 -10.30
C ARG A 30 2.07 -15.64 -9.58
N ALA A 31 1.16 -14.67 -9.47
CA ALA A 31 1.36 -13.36 -8.86
C ALA A 31 0.68 -13.24 -7.48
N LEU A 32 -0.23 -14.16 -7.15
CA LEU A 32 -1.08 -14.12 -5.96
C LEU A 32 -0.26 -14.08 -4.66
N ASN A 33 0.73 -14.95 -4.52
CA ASN A 33 1.58 -15.00 -3.32
C ASN A 33 2.37 -13.70 -3.14
N LEU A 34 2.88 -13.11 -4.23
CA LEU A 34 3.62 -11.85 -4.16
C LEU A 34 2.70 -10.67 -3.85
N ALA A 35 1.46 -10.69 -4.32
CA ALA A 35 0.45 -9.69 -3.95
C ALA A 35 0.14 -9.75 -2.44
N GLY A 36 0.03 -10.96 -1.88
CA GLY A 36 -0.12 -11.16 -0.43
C GLY A 36 1.08 -10.65 0.38
N ILE A 37 2.30 -11.05 0.00
CA ILE A 37 3.54 -10.60 0.64
C ILE A 37 3.66 -9.07 0.60
N ASN A 38 3.29 -8.46 -0.53
CA ASN A 38 3.30 -7.01 -0.67
C ASN A 38 2.37 -6.30 0.33
N GLY A 39 1.17 -6.85 0.55
CA GLY A 39 0.25 -6.35 1.56
C GLY A 39 0.79 -6.49 2.98
N VAL A 40 1.47 -7.60 3.29
CA VAL A 40 2.16 -7.78 4.58
C VAL A 40 3.24 -6.71 4.77
N ILE A 41 4.07 -6.46 3.76
CA ILE A 41 5.13 -5.44 3.84
C ILE A 41 4.54 -4.06 4.15
N GLY A 42 3.51 -3.66 3.39
CA GLY A 42 2.84 -2.37 3.59
C GLY A 42 2.21 -2.24 4.97
N TRP A 43 1.48 -3.27 5.40
CA TRP A 43 0.82 -3.29 6.69
C TRP A 43 1.80 -3.30 7.85
N MET A 44 2.89 -4.06 7.75
CA MET A 44 3.90 -4.11 8.81
C MET A 44 4.64 -2.79 8.95
N ILE A 45 4.94 -2.09 7.85
CA ILE A 45 5.54 -0.76 7.90
C ILE A 45 4.58 0.23 8.55
N TYR A 46 3.30 0.20 8.16
CA TYR A 46 2.25 0.97 8.83
C TYR A 46 2.21 0.65 10.34
N TRP A 47 2.14 -0.62 10.71
CA TRP A 47 1.98 -1.05 12.09
C TRP A 47 3.18 -0.62 12.96
N LEU A 48 4.41 -0.85 12.49
CA LEU A 48 5.64 -0.45 13.20
C LEU A 48 5.73 1.06 13.40
N THR A 49 5.47 1.83 12.34
CA THR A 49 5.55 3.30 12.38
C THR A 49 4.42 3.91 13.20
N PHE A 50 3.23 3.29 13.21
CA PHE A 50 2.13 3.68 14.08
C PHE A 50 2.45 3.42 15.56
N HIS A 51 3.08 2.27 15.89
CA HIS A 51 3.51 1.97 17.27
C HIS A 51 4.64 2.87 17.75
N ALA A 52 5.41 3.46 16.84
CA ALA A 52 6.43 4.47 17.17
C ALA A 52 5.82 5.85 17.56
N GLY A 53 4.49 5.98 17.61
CA GLY A 53 3.81 7.22 18.01
C GLY A 53 3.62 8.24 16.88
N LEU A 54 3.91 7.86 15.64
CA LEU A 54 3.65 8.72 14.49
C LEU A 54 2.13 8.77 14.23
N GLY A 55 1.57 9.98 14.20
CA GLY A 55 0.15 10.19 13.95
C GLY A 55 -0.31 9.53 12.64
N ARG A 56 -1.56 9.04 12.58
CA ARG A 56 -2.10 8.11 11.55
C ARG A 56 -1.81 8.45 10.08
N ALA A 57 -1.54 9.70 9.74
CA ALA A 57 -1.19 10.09 8.37
C ALA A 57 0.18 9.51 7.94
N ILE A 58 1.23 9.71 8.75
CA ILE A 58 2.60 9.32 8.38
C ILE A 58 2.75 7.81 8.18
N PRO A 59 2.28 6.94 9.09
CA PRO A 59 2.32 5.49 8.90
C PRO A 59 1.63 5.02 7.62
N ASN A 60 0.50 5.63 7.28
CA ASN A 60 -0.25 5.29 6.07
C ASN A 60 0.49 5.73 4.80
N THR A 61 1.10 6.91 4.80
CA THR A 61 1.97 7.37 3.71
C THR A 61 3.15 6.43 3.51
N LEU A 62 3.83 6.03 4.60
CA LEU A 62 4.99 5.14 4.53
C LEU A 62 4.62 3.73 4.09
N GLY A 63 3.51 3.19 4.60
CA GLY A 63 3.00 1.88 4.18
C GLY A 63 2.61 1.87 2.70
N ALA A 64 1.90 2.90 2.22
CA ALA A 64 1.54 3.03 0.81
C ALA A 64 2.77 3.22 -0.10
N LEU A 65 3.76 3.98 0.37
CA LEU A 65 5.01 4.20 -0.35
C LEU A 65 5.76 2.87 -0.55
N ALA A 66 5.86 2.08 0.51
CA ALA A 66 6.51 0.78 0.47
C ALA A 66 5.79 -0.21 -0.45
N ILE A 67 4.45 -0.27 -0.38
CA ILE A 67 3.62 -1.08 -1.29
C ILE A 67 3.95 -0.74 -2.75
N GLY A 68 3.99 0.55 -3.08
CA GLY A 68 4.30 0.99 -4.45
C GLY A 68 5.69 0.56 -4.93
N ILE A 69 6.71 0.64 -4.07
CA ILE A 69 8.10 0.30 -4.41
C ILE A 69 8.24 -1.21 -4.58
N CYS A 70 7.65 -1.99 -3.67
CA CYS A 70 7.71 -3.45 -3.70
C CYS A 70 6.92 -4.03 -4.89
N SER A 71 5.74 -3.50 -5.19
CA SER A 71 4.95 -3.92 -6.36
C SER A 71 5.68 -3.79 -7.67
N LEU A 72 6.48 -2.74 -7.81
CA LEU A 72 7.29 -2.53 -8.99
C LEU A 72 8.36 -3.62 -9.14
N ALA A 73 9.04 -3.98 -8.05
CA ALA A 73 10.02 -5.07 -8.07
C ALA A 73 9.34 -6.39 -8.47
N PHE A 74 8.19 -6.70 -7.86
CA PHE A 74 7.42 -7.91 -8.15
C PHE A 74 6.83 -7.93 -9.56
N SER A 75 6.41 -6.78 -10.08
CA SER A 75 5.93 -6.60 -11.45
C SER A 75 6.97 -7.01 -12.48
N ARG A 76 8.24 -6.67 -12.27
CA ARG A 76 9.33 -7.11 -13.15
C ARG A 76 9.61 -8.60 -13.04
N MET A 77 9.62 -9.14 -11.82
CA MET A 77 9.87 -10.55 -11.59
C MET A 77 8.82 -11.44 -12.26
N LYS A 78 7.54 -11.04 -12.20
CA LYS A 78 6.42 -11.83 -12.75
C LYS A 78 5.92 -11.35 -14.12
N LYS A 79 6.54 -10.32 -14.70
CA LYS A 79 6.12 -9.71 -15.98
C LYS A 79 4.62 -9.43 -16.03
N CYS A 80 4.10 -8.83 -14.95
CA CYS A 80 2.69 -8.47 -14.79
C CYS A 80 2.57 -6.97 -14.50
N PRO A 81 1.44 -6.30 -14.82
CA PRO A 81 1.24 -4.90 -14.48
C PRO A 81 1.40 -4.64 -12.98
N VAL A 82 1.94 -3.47 -12.60
CA VAL A 82 2.19 -3.10 -11.19
C VAL A 82 0.88 -3.08 -10.38
N THR A 83 -0.24 -2.73 -11.02
CA THR A 83 -1.58 -2.68 -10.41
C THR A 83 -2.03 -4.03 -9.85
N VAL A 84 -1.56 -5.15 -10.42
CA VAL A 84 -1.83 -6.52 -9.95
C VAL A 84 -1.34 -6.74 -8.51
N PHE A 85 -0.28 -6.03 -8.10
CA PHE A 85 0.32 -6.16 -6.77
C PHE A 85 -0.11 -5.01 -5.85
N ASN A 86 -0.24 -3.79 -6.37
CA ASN A 86 -0.54 -2.59 -5.58
C ASN A 86 -1.98 -2.55 -5.06
N ILE A 87 -2.97 -2.80 -5.93
CA ILE A 87 -4.39 -2.70 -5.56
C ILE A 87 -4.72 -3.65 -4.40
N PRO A 88 -4.45 -4.96 -4.48
CA PRO A 88 -4.77 -5.87 -3.37
C PRO A 88 -3.97 -5.58 -2.10
N ALA A 89 -2.73 -5.11 -2.21
CA ALA A 89 -1.89 -4.80 -1.05
C ALA A 89 -2.33 -3.54 -0.29
N LEU A 90 -3.00 -2.59 -0.95
CA LEU A 90 -3.52 -1.38 -0.31
C LEU A 90 -4.77 -1.64 0.55
N VAL A 91 -5.50 -2.73 0.29
CA VAL A 91 -6.76 -3.09 0.97
C VAL A 91 -6.70 -2.99 2.49
N PRO A 92 -5.71 -3.59 3.19
CA PRO A 92 -5.63 -3.48 4.64
C PRO A 92 -5.42 -2.03 5.14
N LEU A 93 -4.83 -1.13 4.35
CA LEU A 93 -4.57 0.26 4.74
C LEU A 93 -5.79 1.17 4.54
N VAL A 94 -6.71 0.82 3.64
CA VAL A 94 -7.86 1.68 3.30
C VAL A 94 -8.75 1.87 4.54
N PRO A 95 -9.09 3.13 4.91
CA PRO A 95 -9.90 3.42 6.09
C PRO A 95 -11.39 3.14 5.85
N GLY A 96 -11.76 1.86 5.67
CA GLY A 96 -13.14 1.45 5.42
C GLY A 96 -14.05 1.58 6.65
N VAL A 97 -13.55 1.24 7.84
CA VAL A 97 -14.35 1.34 9.09
C VAL A 97 -14.74 2.79 9.41
N PRO A 98 -13.81 3.77 9.43
CA PRO A 98 -14.17 5.18 9.60
C PRO A 98 -15.13 5.68 8.51
N ALA A 99 -14.96 5.26 7.25
CA ALA A 99 -15.86 5.64 6.17
C ALA A 99 -17.30 5.12 6.39
N TYR A 100 -17.43 3.86 6.81
CA TYR A 100 -18.73 3.28 7.15
C TYR A 100 -19.36 3.95 8.36
N GLN A 101 -18.57 4.26 9.39
CA GLN A 101 -19.04 4.97 10.59
C GLN A 101 -19.52 6.39 10.27
N ALA A 102 -18.85 7.11 9.38
CA ALA A 102 -19.30 8.40 8.86
C ALA A 102 -20.69 8.30 8.23
N MET A 103 -20.88 7.33 7.32
CA MET A 103 -22.16 7.13 6.64
C MET A 103 -23.27 6.77 7.62
N ARG A 104 -22.99 5.84 8.55
CA ARG A 104 -23.94 5.44 9.59
C ARG A 104 -24.35 6.61 10.48
N ALA A 105 -23.41 7.47 10.87
CA ALA A 105 -23.69 8.63 11.71
C ALA A 105 -24.52 9.69 10.97
N MET A 106 -24.23 9.90 9.69
CA MET A 106 -24.99 10.81 8.83
C MET A 106 -26.44 10.34 8.68
N MET A 107 -26.66 9.05 8.43
CA MET A 107 -28.00 8.47 8.38
C MET A 107 -28.74 8.54 9.74
N GLY A 108 -28.00 8.46 10.84
CA GLY A 108 -28.54 8.62 12.20
C GLY A 108 -28.79 10.07 12.64
N GLY A 109 -28.59 11.06 11.76
CA GLY A 109 -28.78 12.48 12.06
C GLY A 109 -27.70 13.12 12.93
N ASN A 110 -26.64 12.39 13.30
CA ASN A 110 -25.52 12.94 14.08
C ASN A 110 -24.42 13.48 13.14
N THR A 111 -24.64 14.70 12.67
CA THR A 111 -23.77 15.38 11.69
C THR A 111 -22.37 15.68 12.23
N ASN A 112 -22.24 16.00 13.52
CA ASN A 112 -20.94 16.27 14.16
C ASN A 112 -20.04 15.04 14.12
N LEU A 113 -20.57 13.89 14.55
CA LEU A 113 -19.84 12.62 14.54
C LEU A 113 -19.56 12.13 13.11
N ALA A 114 -20.51 12.35 12.19
CA ALA A 114 -20.31 12.07 10.78
C ALA A 114 -19.12 12.85 10.20
N MET A 115 -19.06 14.16 10.47
CA MET A 115 -17.99 15.04 9.98
C MET A 115 -16.63 14.64 10.55
N GLU A 116 -16.56 14.25 11.83
CA GLU A 116 -15.33 13.77 12.44
C GLU A 116 -14.78 12.52 11.72
N TYR A 117 -15.63 11.53 11.47
CA TYR A 117 -15.22 10.32 10.76
C TYR A 117 -14.91 10.57 9.28
N LEU A 118 -15.64 11.47 8.62
CA LEU A 118 -15.34 11.89 7.24
C LEU A 118 -13.95 12.52 7.14
N VAL A 119 -13.64 13.48 8.02
CA VAL A 119 -12.33 14.14 8.04
C VAL A 119 -11.21 13.12 8.33
N LYS A 120 -11.40 12.22 9.30
CA LYS A 120 -10.44 11.13 9.56
C LYS A 120 -10.20 10.26 8.33
N THR A 121 -11.27 9.86 7.64
CA THR A 121 -11.21 9.05 6.42
C THR A 121 -10.48 9.79 5.31
N ALA A 122 -10.80 11.07 5.10
CA ALA A 122 -10.21 11.92 4.07
C ALA A 122 -8.70 12.12 4.30
N ILE A 123 -8.29 12.42 5.54
CA ILE A 123 -6.87 12.58 5.88
C ILE A 123 -6.10 11.28 5.64
N ILE A 124 -6.62 10.13 6.10
CA ILE A 124 -5.94 8.84 5.93
C ILE A 124 -5.85 8.47 4.45
N THR A 125 -6.96 8.58 3.71
CA THR A 125 -6.98 8.24 2.27
C THR A 125 -6.10 9.19 1.47
N GLY A 126 -6.09 10.48 1.80
CA GLY A 126 -5.20 11.47 1.22
C GLY A 126 -3.73 11.14 1.48
N ALA A 127 -3.38 10.75 2.70
CA ALA A 127 -2.03 10.32 3.07
C ALA A 127 -1.56 9.08 2.27
N ILE A 128 -2.44 8.07 2.11
CA ILE A 128 -2.20 6.90 1.26
C ILE A 128 -1.95 7.34 -0.18
N GLY A 129 -2.79 8.24 -0.72
CA GLY A 129 -2.65 8.77 -2.08
C GLY A 129 -1.31 9.48 -2.29
N VAL A 130 -0.90 10.34 -1.34
CA VAL A 130 0.41 11.01 -1.39
C VAL A 130 1.56 9.99 -1.35
N GLY A 131 1.50 9.01 -0.45
CA GLY A 131 2.54 7.97 -0.35
C GLY A 131 2.67 7.16 -1.62
N PHE A 132 1.53 6.82 -2.23
CA PHE A 132 1.48 6.10 -3.50
C PHE A 132 2.07 6.91 -4.66
N LEU A 133 1.71 8.19 -4.77
CA LEU A 133 2.26 9.11 -5.79
C LEU A 133 3.78 9.29 -5.63
N LEU A 134 4.26 9.44 -4.40
CA LEU A 134 5.69 9.53 -4.13
C LEU A 134 6.42 8.26 -4.57
N SER A 135 5.82 7.09 -4.32
CA SER A 135 6.38 5.81 -4.75
C SER A 135 6.50 5.71 -6.27
N THR A 136 5.46 6.12 -7.02
CA THR A 136 5.50 6.13 -8.49
C THR A 136 6.54 7.10 -9.01
N MET A 137 6.68 8.29 -8.40
CA MET A 137 7.70 9.28 -8.78
C MET A 137 9.13 8.76 -8.55
N LEU A 138 9.42 8.22 -7.37
CA LEU A 138 10.74 7.64 -7.05
C LEU A 138 11.10 6.49 -8.00
N THR A 139 10.10 5.67 -8.30
CA THR A 139 10.19 4.55 -9.22
C THR A 139 10.54 5.02 -10.63
N GLU A 140 9.79 5.97 -11.20
CA GLU A 140 10.02 6.49 -12.53
C GLU A 140 11.36 7.20 -12.66
N PHE A 141 11.73 7.97 -11.64
CA PHE A 141 13.02 8.65 -11.55
C PHE A 141 14.17 7.64 -11.57
N TYR A 142 14.07 6.56 -10.79
CA TYR A 142 15.04 5.47 -10.79
C TYR A 142 15.17 4.83 -12.18
N PHE A 143 14.06 4.55 -12.89
CA PHE A 143 14.15 4.00 -14.26
C PHE A 143 14.74 4.95 -15.27
N ARG A 144 14.41 6.25 -15.17
CA ARG A 144 14.96 7.27 -16.06
C ARG A 144 16.47 7.35 -15.91
N ILE A 145 16.97 7.37 -14.68
CA ILE A 145 18.40 7.33 -14.37
C ILE A 145 19.05 6.05 -14.90
N TRP A 146 18.48 4.89 -14.58
CA TRP A 146 19.05 3.61 -15.00
C TRP A 146 19.14 3.49 -16.53
N ARG A 147 18.10 3.90 -17.27
CA ARG A 147 18.13 3.94 -18.74
C ARG A 147 19.19 4.90 -19.26
N PHE A 148 19.35 6.07 -18.63
CA PHE A 148 20.37 7.04 -19.01
C PHE A 148 21.79 6.47 -18.88
N TYR A 149 22.10 5.84 -17.74
CA TYR A 149 23.41 5.19 -17.53
C TYR A 149 23.63 4.00 -18.48
N ARG A 150 22.60 3.17 -18.72
CA ARG A 150 22.71 2.03 -19.65
C ARG A 150 22.97 2.48 -21.09
N ASN A 151 22.28 3.53 -21.55
CA ASN A 151 22.50 4.09 -22.88
C ASN A 151 23.87 4.74 -23.03
N LYS A 152 24.40 5.38 -21.96
CA LYS A 152 25.76 5.93 -21.97
C LYS A 152 26.81 4.82 -22.10
N LYS A 153 26.68 3.72 -21.35
CA LYS A 153 27.60 2.55 -21.42
C LYS A 153 27.59 1.88 -22.81
N ASN A 154 26.43 1.79 -23.45
CA ASN A 154 26.33 1.18 -24.78
C ASN A 154 26.97 2.03 -25.89
N LYS A 155 27.09 3.35 -25.71
CA LYS A 155 27.73 4.26 -26.66
C LYS A 155 29.27 4.18 -26.63
N TYR A 156 29.86 3.66 -25.56
CA TYR A 156 31.31 3.46 -25.43
C TYR A 156 31.81 2.07 -25.85
N ASN A 157 30.91 1.09 -26.02
CA ASN A 157 31.26 -0.28 -26.43
C ASN A 157 31.12 -0.50 -27.96
N THR A 158 30.83 0.56 -28.73
CA THR A 158 30.69 0.53 -30.20
C THR A 158 31.86 1.20 -30.93
N HIS A 159 32.98 1.43 -30.24
CA HIS A 159 34.28 1.82 -30.80
C HIS A 159 35.32 0.81 -30.35
#